data_AF-A0A9E2B2I3-F1
#
_entry.id   AF-A0A9E2B2I3-F1
#
_cell.length_a   1.000
_cell.length_b   1.000
_cell.length_c   1.000
_cell.angle_alpha   90.00
_cell.angle_beta   90.00
_cell.angle_gamma   90.00
#
_symmetry.space_group_name_H-M   'P 1'
#
loop_
_entity.id
_entity.type
_entity.pdbx_description
1 polymer ?
#
loop_
_entity_poly.entity_id
_entity_poly.type
_entity_poly.pdbx_seq_one_letter_code
_entity_poly.pdbx_strand_id
1 'polypeptide(L)'
;MRRMYLDHFNLSCRPFEEIPDHRFLYLSPQHSRALANIEYALTTRDSFVAIAGEIGMGKTTLLNQVFADLPNSVSVARVTHTTLTPIELLHT
;
A
#
# COMPACT_ATOMS: atom_id res chain seq x y z
N MET A 1 29.48 -1.56 -3.40
CA MET A 1 29.17 -0.17 -2.97
C MET A 1 28.00 -0.02 -2.00
N ARG A 2 27.08 -0.98 -1.81
CA ARG A 2 25.86 -0.80 -0.96
C ARG A 2 26.08 -0.78 0.56
N ARG A 3 27.03 -1.55 1.10
CA ARG A 3 27.22 -1.71 2.55
C ARG A 3 27.91 -0.51 3.20
N MET A 4 28.99 -0.02 2.58
CA MET A 4 29.82 1.08 3.11
C MET A 4 29.05 2.40 3.33
N TYR A 5 28.12 2.78 2.45
CA TYR A 5 27.34 4.00 2.63
C TYR A 5 26.34 3.89 3.78
N LEU A 6 25.61 2.76 3.84
CA LEU A 6 24.64 2.50 4.91
C LEU A 6 25.32 2.40 6.28
N ASP A 7 26.44 1.68 6.35
CA ASP A 7 27.21 1.51 7.59
C ASP A 7 27.84 2.84 8.04
N HIS A 8 28.35 3.66 7.12
CA HIS A 8 28.95 4.97 7.44
C HIS A 8 27.93 5.96 8.03
N PHE A 9 26.70 5.96 7.52
CA PHE A 9 25.61 6.81 8.01
C PHE A 9 24.70 6.12 9.03
N ASN A 10 25.02 4.89 9.43
CA ASN A 10 24.25 4.05 10.34
C ASN A 10 22.76 3.91 9.93
N LEU A 11 22.51 3.76 8.63
CA LEU A 11 21.19 3.62 8.03
C LEU A 11 20.83 2.15 7.83
N SER A 12 19.61 1.77 8.20
CA SER A 12 19.09 0.40 8.01
C SER A 12 18.64 0.11 6.58
N CYS A 13 18.39 1.15 5.79
CA CYS A 13 18.00 1.05 4.39
C CYS A 13 18.45 2.29 3.62
N ARG A 14 18.33 2.25 2.30
CA ARG A 14 18.66 3.40 1.46
C ARG A 14 17.72 4.56 1.78
N PRO A 15 18.26 5.77 2.00
CA PRO A 15 17.43 6.95 2.18
C PRO A 15 16.91 7.43 0.82
N PHE A 16 15.75 8.12 0.82
CA PHE A 16 15.17 8.81 -0.33
C PHE A 16 14.85 7.91 -1.55
N GLU A 17 14.33 6.71 -1.33
CA GLU A 17 13.79 5.92 -2.44
C GLU A 17 12.54 6.59 -3.04
N GLU A 18 12.43 6.56 -4.37
CA GLU A 18 11.30 7.17 -5.09
C GLU A 18 9.98 6.42 -4.85
N ILE A 19 10.06 5.15 -4.45
CA ILE A 19 8.91 4.30 -4.20
C ILE A 19 8.47 4.49 -2.75
N PRO A 20 7.21 4.89 -2.48
CA PRO A 20 6.69 5.01 -1.13
C PRO A 20 6.77 3.65 -0.41
N ASP A 21 7.51 3.61 0.69
CA ASP A 21 7.65 2.43 1.53
C ASP A 21 6.67 2.52 2.71
N HIS A 22 5.77 1.55 2.82
CA HIS A 22 4.74 1.50 3.85
C HIS A 22 5.32 1.45 5.28
N ARG A 23 6.56 0.98 5.45
CA ARG A 23 7.24 0.94 6.76
C ARG A 23 7.45 2.33 7.36
N PHE A 24 7.45 3.37 6.52
CA PHE A 24 7.57 4.76 6.92
C PHE A 24 6.21 5.49 6.88
N LEU A 25 5.10 4.75 6.82
CA LEU A 25 3.76 5.33 6.81
C LEU A 25 3.49 6.08 8.13
N TYR A 26 3.33 7.40 8.03
CA TYR A 26 2.81 8.20 9.12
C TYR A 26 1.28 8.14 9.11
N LEU A 27 0.71 7.42 10.08
CA LEU A 27 -0.73 7.29 10.25
C LEU A 27 -1.32 8.57 10.85
N SER A 28 -1.59 9.56 10.00
CA SER A 28 -2.36 10.73 10.41
C SER A 28 -3.75 10.32 10.94
N PRO A 29 -4.47 11.20 11.65
CA PRO A 29 -5.83 10.88 12.11
C PRO A 29 -6.78 10.48 10.97
N GLN A 30 -6.58 11.01 9.76
CA GLN A 30 -7.40 10.67 8.59
C GLN A 30 -7.03 9.29 8.04
N HIS A 31 -5.72 9.00 7.92
CA HIS A 31 -5.24 7.69 7.46
C HIS A 31 -5.61 6.58 8.43
N SER A 32 -5.51 6.82 9.74
CA SER A 32 -5.90 5.86 10.79
C SER A 32 -7.38 5.49 10.71
N ARG A 33 -8.25 6.48 10.50
CA ARG A 33 -9.69 6.24 10.31
C ARG A 33 -9.99 5.45 9.05
N ALA A 34 -9.32 5.79 7.94
CA ALA A 34 -9.48 5.07 6.68
C ALA A 34 -9.03 3.61 6.80
N LEU A 35 -7.89 3.36 7.47
CA LEU A 35 -7.40 2.00 7.74
C LEU A 35 -8.42 1.18 8.55
N ALA A 36 -8.89 1.73 9.68
CA ALA A 36 -9.87 1.06 10.52
C ALA A 36 -11.18 0.73 9.77
N ASN A 37 -11.63 1.62 8.88
CA ASN A 37 -12.82 1.37 8.05
C ASN A 37 -12.60 0.22 7.06
N ILE A 38 -11.40 0.11 6.47
CA ILE A 38 -11.06 -0.97 5.54
C ILE A 38 -10.99 -2.31 6.29
N GLU A 39 -10.31 -2.33 7.44
CA GLU A 39 -10.24 -3.52 8.31
C GLU A 39 -11.63 -3.98 8.72
N TYR A 40 -12.48 -3.03 9.15
CA TYR A 40 -13.87 -3.33 9.50
C TYR A 40 -14.62 -3.98 8.32
N ALA A 41 -14.57 -3.38 7.13
CA ALA A 41 -15.22 -3.93 5.93
C ALA A 41 -14.70 -5.33 5.56
N LEU A 42 -13.40 -5.59 5.71
CA LEU A 42 -12.81 -6.91 5.50
C LEU A 42 -13.35 -7.95 6.49
N THR A 43 -13.61 -7.56 7.74
CA THR A 43 -14.15 -8.47 8.77
C THR A 43 -15.66 -8.72 8.64
N THR A 44 -16.45 -7.72 8.25
CA THR A 44 -17.92 -7.83 8.20
C THR A 44 -18.44 -8.43 6.90
N ARG A 45 -17.57 -8.68 5.91
CA ARG A 45 -17.92 -9.16 4.55
C ARG A 45 -18.89 -8.25 3.80
N ASP A 46 -19.10 -7.02 4.28
CA ASP A 46 -19.91 -6.02 3.61
C ASP A 46 -19.12 -5.26 2.55
N SER A 47 -19.87 -4.88 1.53
CA SER A 47 -19.48 -4.81 0.14
C SER A 47 -18.85 -3.47 -0.24
N PHE A 48 -17.59 -3.55 -0.69
CA PHE A 48 -16.85 -2.50 -1.41
C PHE A 48 -16.49 -1.24 -0.60
N VAL A 49 -15.18 -0.94 -0.55
CA VAL A 49 -14.65 0.28 0.07
C VAL A 49 -14.04 1.17 -1.01
N ALA A 50 -14.46 2.43 -1.06
CA ALA A 50 -13.85 3.45 -1.91
C ALA A 50 -13.01 4.41 -1.07
N ILE A 51 -11.74 4.58 -1.44
CA ILE A 51 -10.83 5.55 -0.82
C ILE A 51 -10.67 6.74 -1.77
N ALA A 52 -11.19 7.89 -1.39
CA ALA A 52 -11.08 9.14 -2.14
C ALA A 52 -10.18 10.15 -1.42
N GLY A 53 -9.51 11.02 -2.19
CA GLY A 53 -8.62 12.06 -1.69
C GLY A 53 -7.79 12.64 -2.82
N GLU A 54 -7.10 13.74 -2.57
CA GLU A 54 -6.31 14.45 -3.59
C GLU A 54 -5.04 13.68 -4.00
N ILE A 55 -4.48 14.07 -5.15
CA ILE A 55 -3.19 13.55 -5.63
C ILE A 55 -2.13 13.78 -4.55
N GLY A 56 -1.31 12.76 -4.28
CA GLY A 56 -0.25 12.84 -3.27
C GLY A 56 -0.67 12.59 -1.82
N MET A 57 -1.97 12.39 -1.51
CA MET A 57 -2.44 12.13 -0.12
C MET A 57 -2.15 10.72 0.42
N GLY A 58 -1.29 9.94 -0.22
CA GLY A 58 -0.88 8.62 0.29
C GLY A 58 -1.92 7.50 0.17
N LYS A 59 -2.94 7.64 -0.70
CA LYS A 59 -3.97 6.61 -0.94
C LYS A 59 -3.37 5.23 -1.28
N THR A 60 -2.43 5.20 -2.22
CA THR A 60 -1.75 3.98 -2.65
C THR A 60 -0.89 3.39 -1.52
N THR A 61 -0.21 4.25 -0.76
CA THR A 61 0.60 3.82 0.40
C THR A 61 -0.28 3.19 1.48
N LEU A 62 -1.45 3.76 1.75
CA LEU A 62 -2.42 3.20 2.68
C LEU A 62 -2.93 1.83 2.23
N LEU A 63 -3.26 1.66 0.94
CA LEU A 63 -3.64 0.36 0.39
C LEU A 63 -2.51 -0.67 0.50
N ASN A 64 -1.26 -0.27 0.24
CA ASN A 64 -0.10 -1.15 0.41
C ASN A 64 0.08 -1.59 1.86
N GLN A 65 -0.21 -0.73 2.84
CA GLN A 65 -0.21 -1.10 4.25
C GLN A 65 -1.29 -2.15 4.56
N VAL A 66 -2.52 -1.93 4.08
CA VAL A 66 -3.61 -2.93 4.23
C VAL A 66 -3.19 -4.28 3.69
N PHE A 67 -2.59 -4.32 2.49
CA PHE A 67 -2.14 -5.58 1.90
C PHE A 67 -0.98 -6.24 2.66
N ALA A 68 -0.12 -5.45 3.29
CA ALA A 68 0.97 -5.96 4.12
C ALA A 68 0.45 -6.60 5.43
N ASP A 69 -0.66 -6.09 5.96
CA ASP A 69 -1.26 -6.55 7.22
C ASP A 69 -2.24 -7.73 7.03
N LEU A 70 -2.58 -8.08 5.78
CA LEU A 70 -3.46 -9.21 5.49
C LEU A 70 -2.80 -10.56 5.87
N PRO A 71 -3.56 -11.52 6.42
CA PRO A 71 -3.02 -12.83 6.76
C PRO A 71 -2.68 -13.62 5.48
N ASN A 72 -1.68 -14.49 5.58
CA ASN A 72 -1.22 -15.36 4.47
C ASN A 72 -2.31 -16.29 3.89
N SER A 73 -3.44 -16.44 4.58
CA SER A 73 -4.61 -17.19 4.09
C SER A 73 -5.46 -16.44 3.07
N VAL A 74 -5.19 -15.14 2.84
CA VAL A 74 -5.95 -14.29 1.93
C VAL A 74 -5.19 -14.11 0.62
N SER A 75 -5.81 -14.55 -0.48
CA SER A 75 -5.31 -14.25 -1.83
C SER A 75 -5.73 -12.85 -2.25
N VAL A 76 -4.76 -12.02 -2.63
CA VAL A 76 -4.99 -10.63 -3.07
C VAL A 76 -4.79 -10.54 -4.57
N ALA A 77 -5.76 -9.96 -5.28
CA ALA A 77 -5.63 -9.57 -6.68
C ALA A 77 -5.64 -8.03 -6.78
N ARG A 78 -4.64 -7.45 -7.44
CA ARG A 78 -4.52 -6.00 -7.62
C ARG A 78 -4.61 -5.64 -9.10
N VAL A 79 -5.60 -4.82 -9.44
CA VAL A 79 -5.78 -4.29 -10.79
C VAL A 79 -5.43 -2.80 -10.79
N THR A 80 -4.31 -2.43 -11.40
CA THR A 80 -3.84 -1.02 -11.47
C THR A 80 -4.20 -0.34 -12.78
N HIS A 81 -4.46 -1.10 -13.84
CA HIS A 81 -4.80 -0.60 -15.16
C HIS A 81 -6.25 -0.93 -15.49
N THR A 82 -7.13 0.04 -15.34
CA THR A 82 -8.58 -0.14 -15.51
C THR A 82 -9.05 0.03 -16.96
N THR A 83 -8.14 0.40 -17.87
CA THR A 83 -8.44 0.63 -19.30
C THR A 83 -8.06 -0.56 -20.19
N LEU A 84 -7.45 -1.61 -19.63
CA LEU A 84 -7.08 -2.80 -20.39
C LEU A 84 -8.30 -3.65 -20.70
N THR A 85 -8.31 -4.25 -21.89
CA THR A 85 -9.26 -5.30 -22.25
C THR A 85 -9.00 -6.57 -21.43
N PRO A 86 -9.99 -7.48 -21.30
CA PRO A 86 -9.79 -8.73 -20.55
C PRO A 86 -8.61 -9.57 -21.04
N ILE A 87 -8.34 -9.57 -22.35
CA ILE A 87 -7.24 -10.32 -22.97
C ILE A 87 -5.90 -9.68 -22.57
N GLU A 88 -5.78 -8.36 -22.66
CA GLU A 88 -4.56 -7.65 -22.27
C GLU A 88 -4.23 -7.85 -20.77
N LEU A 89 -5.26 -7.92 -19.92
CA LEU A 89 -5.09 -8.18 -18.49
C LEU A 89 -4.57 -9.61 -18.19
N LEU A 90 -4.90 -10.60 -19.02
CA LEU A 90 -4.40 -11.99 -18.86
C LEU A 90 -2.98 -12.18 -19.38
N HIS A 91 -2.49 -11.28 -20.24
CA HIS A 91 -1.14 -11.33 -20.82
C HIS A 91 -0.09 -10.53 -20.03
N THR A 92 -0.46 -9.94 -18.88
CA THR A 92 0.45 -9.19 -18.00
C THR A 92 1.00 -10.07 -16.88
#